data_AF-A0A822ZX50-F1
#
_entry.id   AF-A0A822ZX50-F1
#
_cell.length_a   1.000
_cell.length_b   1.000
_cell.length_c   1.000
_cell.angle_alpha   90.00
_cell.angle_beta   90.00
_cell.angle_gamma   90.00
#
_symmetry.space_group_name_H-M   'P 1'
#
loop_
_entity.id
_entity.type
_entity.pdbx_description
1 polymer ?
#
loop_
_entity_poly.entity_id
_entity_poly.type
_entity_poly.pdbx_seq_one_letter_code
_entity_poly.pdbx_strand_id
1 'polypeptide(L)'
;METLEISKNKTIHSIPSYFGGKEEEDIPDMEEYEDPDNLIETDAATLQSTYLVAHEPDDDNILQTRTYNVSVTYGKYYQTPRVWLTGYDESRILLEPELVLKDVSQDQAHKTVTVEDHPHFPGKHASVHPCRHGAVMKKIIDVLMSRGDEP
;
A
#
# COMPACT_ATOMS: atom_id res chain seq x y z
N MET A 1 -37.64 10.10 -35.50
CA MET A 1 -38.67 10.58 -34.57
C MET A 1 -39.77 9.53 -34.68
N GLU A 2 -40.10 8.73 -33.67
CA GLU A 2 -40.37 9.07 -32.27
C GLU A 2 -39.80 8.03 -31.28
N THR A 3 -39.42 8.53 -30.12
CA THR A 3 -38.98 7.82 -28.91
C THR A 3 -40.17 7.35 -28.09
N LEU A 4 -40.10 6.16 -27.49
CA LEU A 4 -41.01 5.77 -26.41
C LEU A 4 -40.22 5.18 -25.23
N GLU A 5 -40.50 5.76 -24.08
CA GLU A 5 -39.77 5.74 -22.82
C GLU A 5 -39.99 4.43 -22.05
N ILE A 6 -38.91 3.89 -21.46
CA ILE A 6 -39.01 2.70 -20.60
C ILE A 6 -39.31 3.14 -19.17
N SER A 7 -40.50 2.75 -18.73
CA SER A 7 -41.07 3.02 -17.41
C SER A 7 -40.21 2.51 -16.25
N LYS A 8 -40.17 3.32 -15.20
CA LYS A 8 -39.43 3.20 -13.95
C LYS A 8 -40.30 2.46 -12.92
N ASN A 9 -39.95 1.20 -12.57
CA ASN A 9 -40.39 0.55 -11.32
C ASN A 9 -39.92 -0.92 -11.22
N LYS A 10 -38.76 -1.13 -10.60
CA LYS A 10 -38.52 -2.38 -9.87
C LYS A 10 -37.78 -2.08 -8.58
N THR A 11 -38.52 -2.16 -7.48
CA THR A 11 -38.05 -2.04 -6.10
C THR A 11 -37.00 -3.12 -5.84
N ILE A 12 -35.74 -2.71 -5.72
CA ILE A 12 -34.68 -3.55 -5.18
C ILE A 12 -34.77 -3.43 -3.66
N HIS A 13 -35.29 -4.45 -2.99
CA HIS A 13 -35.22 -4.54 -1.54
C HIS A 13 -33.79 -4.89 -1.15
N SER A 14 -33.05 -3.91 -0.62
CA SER A 14 -31.77 -4.12 0.03
C SER A 14 -31.94 -4.91 1.32
N ILE A 15 -30.92 -5.72 1.62
CA ILE A 15 -30.84 -6.59 2.79
C ILE A 15 -30.76 -5.71 4.05
N PRO A 16 -31.46 -6.03 5.16
CA PRO A 16 -31.47 -5.17 6.34
C PRO A 16 -30.09 -5.11 6.99
N SER A 17 -29.55 -3.90 7.12
CA SER A 17 -28.38 -3.57 7.93
C SER A 17 -28.75 -3.66 9.42
N TYR A 18 -28.39 -4.78 10.05
CA TYR A 18 -28.35 -4.85 11.51
C TYR A 18 -27.00 -4.35 11.98
N PHE A 19 -26.89 -3.03 12.22
CA PHE A 19 -26.20 -2.49 13.38
C PHE A 19 -26.61 -1.01 13.52
N GLY A 20 -27.38 -0.73 14.58
CA GLY A 20 -27.88 0.60 14.87
C GLY A 20 -26.86 1.42 15.67
N GLY A 21 -26.72 2.69 15.29
CA GLY A 21 -26.01 3.71 16.05
C GLY A 21 -25.71 4.95 15.19
N LYS A 22 -26.71 5.83 15.05
CA LYS A 22 -26.69 7.27 14.68
C LYS A 22 -25.26 7.84 14.58
N GLU A 23 -24.76 8.40 13.48
CA GLU A 23 -25.33 9.18 12.39
C GLU A 23 -24.79 8.64 11.05
N GLU A 24 -25.60 8.70 10.00
CA GLU A 24 -25.15 8.42 8.63
C GLU A 24 -24.25 9.58 8.19
N GLU A 25 -22.96 9.53 8.50
CA GLU A 25 -21.98 10.22 7.65
C GLU A 25 -22.01 9.48 6.31
N ASP A 26 -22.83 10.01 5.40
CA ASP A 26 -22.86 9.61 4.00
C ASP A 26 -21.41 9.63 3.50
N ILE A 27 -20.93 8.54 2.92
CA ILE A 27 -19.60 8.54 2.32
C ILE A 27 -19.66 9.59 1.21
N PRO A 28 -18.89 10.68 1.31
CA PRO A 28 -18.98 11.78 0.34
C PRO A 28 -18.64 11.27 -1.05
N ASP A 29 -19.43 11.68 -2.05
CA ASP A 29 -19.23 11.27 -3.43
C ASP A 29 -17.90 11.84 -3.94
N MET A 30 -17.15 11.07 -4.74
CA MET A 30 -15.84 11.50 -5.25
C MET A 30 -15.96 12.79 -6.09
N GLU A 31 -17.11 12.99 -6.71
CA GLU A 31 -17.44 14.18 -7.52
C GLU A 31 -17.57 15.46 -6.67
N GLU A 32 -17.87 15.35 -5.37
CA GLU A 32 -18.01 16.50 -4.45
C GLU A 32 -16.65 17.15 -4.11
N TYR A 33 -15.55 16.40 -4.26
CA TYR A 33 -14.19 16.88 -4.00
C TYR A 33 -13.54 17.58 -5.21
N GLU A 34 -14.19 17.55 -6.38
CA GLU A 34 -13.69 18.24 -7.58
C GLU A 34 -14.06 19.73 -7.60
N ASP A 35 -14.98 20.17 -6.73
CA ASP A 35 -15.34 21.58 -6.62
C ASP A 35 -14.19 22.41 -6.03
N PRO A 36 -13.74 23.48 -6.72
CA PRO A 36 -12.61 24.30 -6.28
C PRO A 36 -12.85 25.04 -4.96
N ASP A 37 -14.13 25.18 -4.55
CA ASP A 37 -14.54 25.76 -3.27
C ASP A 37 -14.45 24.76 -2.10
N ASN A 38 -14.28 23.46 -2.37
CA ASN A 38 -14.10 22.40 -1.37
C ASN A 38 -12.61 22.16 -1.05
N LEU A 39 -11.72 22.95 -1.65
CA LEU A 39 -10.28 22.93 -1.38
C LEU A 39 -10.04 23.55 0.01
N ILE A 40 -9.85 22.71 1.02
CA ILE A 40 -9.39 23.15 2.33
C ILE A 40 -7.95 23.66 2.16
N GLU A 41 -7.77 24.99 2.03
CA GLU A 41 -6.45 25.62 1.80
C GLU A 41 -5.42 25.28 2.91
N THR A 42 -5.90 24.88 4.09
CA THR A 42 -5.07 24.49 5.24
C THR A 42 -5.70 23.33 5.99
N ASP A 43 -5.56 22.11 5.49
CA ASP A 43 -5.81 20.91 6.27
C ASP A 43 -4.59 20.62 7.17
N ALA A 44 -4.82 20.58 8.49
CA ALA A 44 -3.78 20.28 9.47
C ALA A 44 -3.22 18.84 9.36
N ALA A 45 -3.93 17.94 8.69
CA ALA A 45 -3.50 16.58 8.38
C ALA A 45 -2.80 16.45 7.02
N THR A 46 -2.87 17.48 6.16
CA THR A 46 -2.16 17.51 4.88
C THR A 46 -0.69 17.75 5.15
N LEU A 47 0.06 16.65 5.23
CA LEU A 47 1.52 16.71 5.12
C LEU A 47 1.82 17.35 3.76
N GLN A 48 2.50 18.50 3.78
CA GLN A 48 3.05 19.09 2.56
C GLN A 48 3.72 17.96 1.78
N SER A 49 3.33 17.76 0.52
CA SER A 49 4.00 16.84 -0.41
C SER A 49 5.37 17.41 -0.80
N THR A 50 6.17 17.73 0.20
CA THR A 50 7.60 17.82 0.12
C THR A 50 8.05 16.37 0.09
N TYR A 51 8.23 15.82 -1.12
CA TYR A 51 9.11 14.67 -1.32
C TYR A 51 10.31 14.86 -0.39
N LEU A 52 10.44 13.99 0.60
CA LEU A 52 11.52 14.10 1.57
C LEU A 52 12.82 13.90 0.80
N VAL A 53 13.46 15.00 0.42
CA VAL A 53 14.84 14.97 -0.06
C VAL A 53 15.66 14.71 1.19
N ALA A 54 16.01 13.44 1.41
CA ALA A 54 17.00 13.08 2.40
C ALA A 54 18.28 13.83 2.06
N HIS A 55 18.65 14.82 2.88
CA HIS A 55 19.96 15.43 2.82
C HIS A 55 20.92 14.43 3.46
N GLU A 56 21.91 13.95 2.70
CA GLU A 56 22.93 13.09 3.29
C GLU A 56 23.65 13.88 4.40
N PRO A 57 23.86 13.29 5.58
CA PRO A 57 24.64 13.94 6.63
C PRO A 57 26.08 14.17 6.12
N ASP A 58 26.67 15.31 6.45
CA ASP A 58 28.07 15.66 6.10
C ASP A 58 29.12 14.76 6.78
N ASP A 59 28.70 13.70 7.48
CA ASP A 59 29.57 12.70 8.07
C ASP A 59 29.94 11.67 6.99
N ASP A 60 31.23 11.64 6.60
CA ASP A 60 31.86 10.69 5.67
C ASP A 60 31.84 9.21 6.12
N ASN A 61 30.97 8.84 7.06
CA ASN A 61 30.86 7.48 7.62
C ASN A 61 29.77 6.62 6.94
N ILE A 62 29.11 7.13 5.89
CA ILE A 62 28.19 6.33 5.06
C ILE A 62 29.01 5.58 4.00
N LEU A 63 29.14 4.27 4.18
CA LEU A 63 30.01 3.44 3.34
C LEU A 63 29.37 2.99 2.01
N GLN A 64 28.04 2.93 1.91
CA GLN A 64 27.33 2.56 0.67
C GLN A 64 25.87 3.03 0.69
N THR A 65 25.52 3.99 -0.18
CA THR A 65 24.12 4.42 -0.39
C THR A 65 23.49 3.60 -1.50
N ARG A 66 22.42 2.86 -1.20
CA ARG A 66 21.61 2.13 -2.19
C ARG A 66 20.22 2.72 -2.25
N THR A 67 19.63 2.72 -3.44
CA THR A 67 18.22 3.12 -3.63
C THR A 67 17.36 1.92 -3.99
N TYR A 68 16.12 1.91 -3.53
CA TYR A 68 15.18 0.81 -3.77
C TYR A 68 13.89 1.28 -4.41
N ASN A 69 13.45 0.56 -5.44
CA ASN A 69 12.08 0.61 -5.92
C ASN A 69 11.28 -0.53 -5.27
N VAL A 70 10.21 -0.16 -4.57
CA VAL A 70 9.33 -1.10 -3.89
C VAL A 70 8.01 -1.18 -4.64
N SER A 71 7.61 -2.37 -5.04
CA SER A 71 6.26 -2.62 -5.57
C SER A 71 5.48 -3.55 -4.65
N VAL A 72 4.18 -3.29 -4.52
CA VAL A 72 3.26 -4.10 -3.72
C VAL A 72 2.20 -4.67 -4.65
N THR A 73 2.03 -5.98 -4.60
CA THR A 73 1.05 -6.71 -5.42
C THR A 73 0.08 -7.44 -4.52
N TYR A 74 -1.14 -7.69 -5.01
CA TYR A 74 -2.12 -8.48 -4.27
C TYR A 74 -2.00 -9.97 -4.62
N GLY A 75 -1.60 -10.79 -3.64
CA GLY A 75 -1.51 -12.23 -3.81
C GLY A 75 -2.85 -12.92 -3.60
N LYS A 76 -3.59 -13.23 -4.66
CA LYS A 76 -4.94 -13.83 -4.60
C LYS A 76 -5.02 -15.10 -3.72
N TYR A 77 -3.98 -15.93 -3.73
CA TYR A 77 -3.99 -17.20 -2.98
C TYR A 77 -3.96 -16.99 -1.46
N TYR A 78 -3.12 -16.08 -0.97
CA TYR A 78 -3.00 -15.79 0.47
C TYR A 78 -3.89 -14.63 0.93
N GLN A 79 -4.50 -13.91 -0.02
CA GLN A 79 -5.31 -12.71 0.22
C GLN A 79 -4.55 -11.62 0.99
N THR A 80 -3.24 -11.54 0.77
CA THR A 80 -2.34 -10.61 1.45
C THR A 80 -1.50 -9.85 0.42
N PRO A 81 -1.03 -8.63 0.76
CA PRO A 81 -0.03 -7.95 -0.05
C PRO A 81 1.26 -8.77 -0.10
N ARG A 82 1.91 -8.76 -1.27
CA ARG A 82 3.25 -9.30 -1.53
C ARG A 82 4.15 -8.15 -1.95
N VAL A 83 5.30 -8.04 -1.29
CA VAL A 83 6.27 -6.97 -1.50
C VAL A 83 7.39 -7.45 -2.41
N TRP A 84 7.82 -6.58 -3.32
CA TRP A 84 8.93 -6.80 -4.23
C TRP A 84 9.92 -5.65 -4.12
N LEU A 85 11.20 -5.97 -4.21
CA LEU A 85 12.32 -5.07 -4.02
C LEU A 85 13.23 -5.13 -5.23
N THR A 86 13.55 -3.94 -5.75
CA THR A 86 14.52 -3.76 -6.84
C THR A 86 15.55 -2.74 -6.37
N GLY A 87 16.79 -3.19 -6.16
CA GLY A 87 17.86 -2.35 -5.66
C GLY A 87 18.66 -1.67 -6.77
N TYR A 88 19.22 -0.52 -6.45
CA TYR A 88 20.15 0.24 -7.28
C TYR A 88 21.35 0.68 -6.44
N ASP A 89 22.53 0.66 -7.06
CA ASP A 89 23.77 1.13 -6.46
C ASP A 89 23.83 2.67 -6.43
N GLU A 90 24.89 3.24 -5.85
CA GLU A 90 25.06 4.71 -5.78
C GLU A 90 25.00 5.40 -7.15
N SER A 91 25.47 4.71 -8.20
CA SER A 91 25.44 5.19 -9.58
C SER A 91 24.08 4.99 -10.28
N ARG A 92 23.02 4.62 -9.53
CA ARG A 92 21.68 4.28 -10.04
C ARG A 92 21.66 3.09 -11.03
N ILE A 93 22.64 2.21 -10.93
CA ILE A 93 22.73 0.98 -11.72
C ILE A 93 21.98 -0.13 -11.00
N LEU A 94 21.22 -0.94 -11.75
CA LEU A 94 20.44 -2.05 -11.22
C LEU A 94 21.34 -3.04 -10.48
N LEU A 95 20.99 -3.36 -9.22
CA LEU A 95 21.67 -4.36 -8.42
C LEU A 95 21.18 -5.77 -8.77
N GLU A 96 22.09 -6.72 -8.64
CA GLU A 96 21.73 -8.13 -8.68
C GLU A 96 20.83 -8.48 -7.47
N PRO A 97 19.77 -9.30 -7.65
CA PRO A 97 18.86 -9.66 -6.56
C PRO A 97 19.57 -10.30 -5.34
N GLU A 98 20.70 -10.96 -5.55
CA GLU A 98 21.53 -11.52 -4.48
C GLU A 98 22.18 -10.46 -3.58
N LEU A 99 22.48 -9.27 -4.13
CA LEU A 99 23.03 -8.16 -3.36
C LEU A 99 21.94 -7.48 -2.51
N VAL A 100 20.70 -7.48 -2.99
CA VAL A 100 19.53 -6.99 -2.23
C VAL A 100 19.32 -7.79 -0.95
N LEU A 101 19.61 -9.10 -0.98
CA LEU A 101 19.52 -9.97 0.21
C LEU A 101 20.49 -9.58 1.33
N LYS A 102 21.59 -8.86 1.04
CA LYS A 102 22.51 -8.36 2.07
C LYS A 102 21.87 -7.28 2.95
N ASP A 103 20.87 -6.58 2.42
CA ASP A 103 20.18 -5.50 3.10
C ASP A 103 18.92 -6.01 3.83
N VAL A 104 18.58 -7.29 3.65
CA VAL A 104 17.53 -7.98 4.39
C VAL A 104 18.13 -8.57 5.67
N SER A 105 17.43 -8.41 6.79
CA SER A 105 17.80 -9.07 8.05
C SER A 105 18.05 -10.56 7.82
N GLN A 106 19.18 -11.09 8.30
CA GLN A 106 19.60 -12.48 8.08
C GLN A 106 18.52 -13.49 8.50
N ASP A 107 17.77 -13.20 9.56
CA ASP A 107 16.68 -14.05 10.04
C ASP A 107 15.50 -14.15 9.07
N GLN A 108 15.30 -13.12 8.25
CA GLN A 108 14.23 -13.04 7.24
C GLN A 108 14.74 -13.46 5.85
N ALA A 109 15.99 -13.11 5.52
CA ALA A 109 16.60 -13.41 4.22
C ALA A 109 16.54 -14.89 3.86
N HIS A 110 16.76 -15.78 4.84
CA HIS A 110 16.74 -17.23 4.61
C HIS A 110 15.36 -17.88 4.77
N LYS A 111 14.34 -17.15 5.22
CA LYS A 111 13.02 -17.72 5.56
C LYS A 111 11.90 -17.21 4.68
N THR A 112 11.93 -15.93 4.36
CA THR A 112 10.79 -15.24 3.74
C THR A 112 11.16 -14.51 2.47
N VAL A 113 12.44 -14.30 2.14
CA VAL A 113 12.85 -13.62 0.91
C VAL A 113 13.33 -14.62 -0.14
N THR A 114 12.78 -14.50 -1.36
CA THR A 114 13.11 -15.34 -2.51
C THR A 114 13.33 -14.46 -3.75
N VAL A 115 14.13 -14.95 -4.70
CA VAL A 115 14.31 -14.29 -6.00
C VAL A 115 13.30 -14.88 -6.99
N GLU A 116 12.31 -14.11 -7.38
CA GLU A 116 11.17 -14.55 -8.21
C GLU A 116 10.93 -13.58 -9.39
N ASP A 117 10.21 -14.04 -10.40
CA ASP A 117 9.75 -13.17 -11.49
C ASP A 117 8.58 -12.31 -11.03
N HIS A 118 8.64 -11.01 -11.27
CA HIS A 118 7.54 -10.11 -10.92
C HIS A 118 6.34 -10.34 -11.85
N PRO A 119 5.10 -10.39 -11.36
CA PRO A 119 3.91 -10.72 -12.17
C PRO A 119 3.58 -9.70 -13.26
N HIS A 120 4.07 -8.46 -13.12
CA HIS A 120 3.80 -7.35 -14.04
C HIS A 120 5.06 -6.69 -14.63
N PHE A 121 6.26 -7.10 -14.20
CA PHE A 121 7.51 -6.48 -14.64
C PHE A 121 8.49 -7.56 -15.08
N PRO A 122 9.27 -7.30 -16.14
CA PRO A 122 10.29 -8.24 -16.59
C PRO A 122 11.49 -8.22 -15.65
N GLY A 123 12.08 -9.38 -15.45
CA GLY A 123 13.29 -9.55 -14.64
C GLY A 123 13.05 -10.28 -13.33
N LYS A 124 14.17 -10.58 -12.66
CA LYS A 124 14.18 -11.21 -11.34
C LYS A 124 14.19 -10.12 -10.28
N HIS A 125 13.31 -10.27 -9.30
CA HIS A 125 13.18 -9.34 -8.20
C HIS A 125 13.27 -10.10 -6.88
N ALA A 126 13.78 -9.46 -5.84
CA ALA A 126 13.68 -10.00 -4.50
C ALA A 126 12.23 -9.82 -4.02
N SER A 127 11.57 -10.89 -3.60
CA SER A 127 10.19 -10.88 -3.12
C SER A 127 10.12 -11.40 -1.69
N VAL A 128 9.32 -10.75 -0.86
CA VAL A 128 8.96 -11.29 0.46
C VAL A 128 7.74 -12.19 0.30
N HIS A 129 7.94 -13.49 0.48
CA HIS A 129 6.91 -14.50 0.28
C HIS A 129 5.76 -14.34 1.29
N PRO A 130 4.50 -14.26 0.83
CA PRO A 130 3.38 -13.82 1.65
C PRO A 130 2.81 -14.86 2.62
N CYS A 131 3.32 -16.09 2.66
CA CYS A 131 2.71 -17.21 3.41
C CYS A 131 2.56 -16.96 4.92
N ARG A 132 3.34 -16.05 5.50
CA ARG A 132 3.25 -15.67 6.92
C ARG A 132 2.59 -14.30 7.14
N HIS A 133 2.28 -13.55 6.09
CA HIS A 133 1.79 -12.17 6.21
C HIS A 133 0.44 -12.10 6.93
N GLY A 134 -0.50 -13.02 6.65
CA GLY A 134 -1.79 -13.01 7.33
C GLY A 134 -1.68 -13.19 8.85
N ALA A 135 -0.81 -14.10 9.31
CA ALA A 135 -0.58 -14.33 10.73
C ALA A 135 0.11 -13.13 11.41
N VAL A 136 1.00 -12.43 10.70
CA VAL A 136 1.66 -11.22 11.19
C VAL A 136 0.66 -10.07 11.28
N MET A 137 -0.14 -9.85 10.24
CA MET A 137 -1.09 -8.74 10.21
C MET A 137 -2.17 -8.88 11.28
N LYS A 138 -2.66 -10.10 11.51
CA LYS A 138 -3.58 -10.37 12.62
C LYS A 138 -3.00 -9.92 13.96
N LYS A 139 -1.75 -10.29 14.26
CA LYS A 139 -1.09 -9.90 15.51
C LYS A 139 -0.92 -8.39 15.64
N ILE A 140 -0.63 -7.70 14.53
CA ILE A 140 -0.50 -6.23 14.52
C ILE A 140 -1.85 -5.61 14.88
N ILE A 141 -2.93 -6.04 14.23
CA ILE A 141 -4.29 -5.56 14.50
C ILE A 141 -4.71 -5.86 15.95
N ASP A 142 -4.48 -7.09 16.43
CA ASP A 142 -4.80 -7.47 17.82
C ASP A 142 -4.08 -6.55 18.83
N VAL A 143 -2.82 -6.18 18.56
CA VAL A 143 -2.05 -5.25 19.41
C VAL A 143 -2.57 -3.82 19.32
N LEU A 144 -2.95 -3.34 18.13
CA LEU A 144 -3.55 -2.00 17.95
C LEU A 144 -4.89 -1.90 18.69
N MET A 145 -5.77 -2.87 18.50
CA MET A 145 -7.04 -2.96 19.23
C MET A 145 -6.85 -3.00 20.75
N SER A 146 -5.83 -3.71 21.25
CA SER A 146 -5.55 -3.77 22.68
C SER A 146 -5.12 -2.43 23.29
N ARG A 147 -4.66 -1.49 22.45
CA ARG A 147 -4.27 -0.13 22.84
C ARG A 147 -5.43 0.86 22.77
N GLY A 148 -6.61 0.42 22.31
CA GLY A 148 -7.79 1.26 22.15
C GLY A 148 -7.83 2.00 20.81
N ASP A 149 -6.94 1.67 19.87
CA ASP A 149 -6.99 2.19 18.52
C ASP A 149 -7.97 1.31 17.72
N GLU A 150 -9.04 1.89 17.15
CA GLU A 150 -9.87 1.19 16.17
C GLU A 150 -9.09 1.01 14.86
N PRO A 151 -9.15 -0.19 14.24
CA PRO A 151 -8.41 -0.51 13.02
C PRO A 151 -8.97 0.18 11.77
#